data_AF-A0A430SCL4-F1
#
_entry.id   AF-A0A430SCL4-F1
#
_cell.length_a   1.000
_cell.length_b   1.000
_cell.length_c   1.000
_cell.angle_alpha   90.00
_cell.angle_beta   90.00
_cell.angle_gamma   90.00
#
_symmetry.space_group_name_H-M   'P 1'
#
loop_
_entity.id
_entity.type
_entity.pdbx_description
1 polymer ?
#
loop_
_entity_poly.entity_id
_entity_poly.type
_entity_poly.pdbx_seq_one_letter_code
_entity_poly.pdbx_strand_id
1 'polypeptide(L)' 'MSQVLYVPRRLLEETRTHLQKEAPREGVGLWAGRR' A
#
# COMPACT_ATOMS: atom_id res chain seq x y z
N MET A 1 5.56 -7.82 -21.29
CA MET A 1 6.71 -7.64 -20.38
C MET A 1 6.16 -7.36 -18.99
N SER A 2 6.41 -8.22 -18.00
CA SER A 2 6.02 -7.95 -16.61
C SER A 2 7.05 -7.01 -15.98
N GLN A 3 6.65 -5.80 -15.60
CA GLN A 3 7.47 -4.94 -14.75
C GLN A 3 7.27 -5.37 -13.30
N VAL A 4 8.35 -5.79 -12.66
CA VAL A 4 8.34 -6.12 -11.23
C VAL A 4 8.38 -4.81 -10.44
N LEU A 5 7.34 -4.57 -9.63
CA LEU A 5 7.30 -3.45 -8.70
C LEU A 5 7.94 -3.86 -7.37
N TYR A 6 9.04 -3.21 -7.00
CA TYR A 6 9.57 -3.36 -5.64
C TYR A 6 8.76 -2.49 -4.68
N VAL A 7 8.17 -3.12 -3.67
CA VAL A 7 7.43 -2.43 -2.60
C VAL A 7 8.16 -2.66 -1.27
N PRO A 8 8.66 -1.61 -0.59
CA PRO A 8 9.30 -1.76 0.71
C PRO A 8 8.34 -2.38 1.73
N ARG A 9 8.86 -3.31 2.55
CA ARG A 9 8.07 -3.98 3.61
C ARG A 9 7.32 -3.00 4.51
N ARG A 10 7.97 -1.91 4.91
CA ARG A 10 7.37 -0.88 5.76
C ARG A 10 6.10 -0.28 5.14
N LEU A 11 6.11 -0.03 3.82
CA LEU A 11 4.95 0.54 3.12
C LEU A 11 3.77 -0.44 3.12
N LEU A 12 4.04 -1.74 3.04
CA LEU A 12 3.00 -2.78 3.16
C LEU A 12 2.40 -2.83 4.57
N GLU A 13 3.24 -2.71 5.60
CA GLU A 13 2.78 -2.68 7.00
C GLU A 13 1.93 -1.43 7.31
N GLU A 14 2.35 -0.27 6.80
CA GLU A 14 1.59 0.98 6.87
C GLU A 14 0.24 0.87 6.14
N THR A 15 0.25 0.27 4.94
CA THR A 15 -0.99 0.01 4.16
C THR A 15 -1.93 -0.91 4.92
N ARG A 16 -1.42 -2.02 5.51
CA ARG A 16 -2.23 -2.95 6.30
C ARG A 16 -2.86 -2.25 7.50
N THR A 17 -2.09 -1.42 8.19
CA THR A 17 -2.57 -0.64 9.33
C THR A 17 -3.67 0.34 8.92
N HIS A 18 -3.52 1.02 7.78
CA HIS A 18 -4.55 1.90 7.24
C HIS A 18 -5.85 1.14 6.92
N LEU A 19 -5.76 0.02 6.19
CA LEU A 19 -6.93 -0.80 5.85
C LEU A 19 -7.67 -1.31 7.08
N GLN A 20 -6.95 -1.67 8.15
CA GLN A 20 -7.56 -2.08 9.41
C GLN A 20 -8.33 -0.94 10.09
N LYS A 21 -7.87 0.31 9.96
CA LYS A 21 -8.54 1.48 10.54
C LYS A 21 -9.78 1.90 9.76
N GLU A 22 -9.76 1.75 8.44
CA GLU A 22 -10.87 2.14 7.57
C GLU A 22 -12.02 1.13 7.60
N ALA A 23 -11.78 -0.11 8.03
CA ALA A 23 -12.82 -1.14 8.12
C ALA A 23 -14.05 -0.65 8.93
N PRO A 24 -15.28 -0.88 8.43
CA PRO A 24 -15.66 -1.73 7.30
C PRO A 24 -15.66 -1.02 5.93
N ARG A 25 -15.19 0.23 5.86
CA ARG A 25 -15.12 1.00 4.61
C ARG A 25 -13.91 0.55 3.78
N GLU A 26 -13.95 0.85 2.50
CA GLU A 26 -12.79 0.66 1.63
C GLU A 26 -11.71 1.71 1.95
N GLY A 27 -10.53 1.26 2.40
CA GLY A 27 -9.39 2.15 2.60
C GLY A 27 -8.66 2.41 1.29
N VAL A 28 -8.63 3.68 0.87
CA VAL A 28 -8.02 4.12 -0.40
C VAL A 28 -6.94 5.17 -0.12
N GLY A 29 -5.80 5.04 -0.79
CA GLY A 29 -4.68 5.98 -0.67
C GLY A 29 -3.71 5.89 -1.84
N LEU A 30 -2.75 6.81 -1.88
CA LEU A 30 -1.72 6.86 -2.92
C LEU A 30 -0.37 6.41 -2.37
N TRP A 31 0.31 5.54 -3.12
CA TRP A 31 1.70 5.22 -2.87
C TRP A 31 2.59 6.17 -3.67
N ALA A 32 3.51 6.85 -2.96
CA ALA A 32 4.55 7.65 -3.59
C ALA A 32 5.82 6.83 -3.75
N GLY A 33 6.48 6.94 -4.91
CA GLY A 33 7.69 6.19 -5.23
C GLY A 33 8.36 6.68 -6.50
N ARG A 34 9.52 6.11 -6.83
CA ARG A 34 10.25 6.33 -8.08
C ARG A 34 10.19 5.05 -8.93
N ARG A 35 10.32 5.19 -10.26
CA ARG A 35 10.34 4.08 -11.21
C ARG A 35 11.76 3.61 -11.48
#